data_AF-A0A9Q9W869-F1
#
_entry.id   AF-A0A9Q9W869-F1
#
_cell.length_a   1.000
_cell.length_b   1.000
_cell.length_c   1.000
_cell.angle_alpha   90.00
_cell.angle_beta   90.00
_cell.angle_gamma   90.00
#
_symmetry.space_group_name_H-M   'P 1'
#
loop_
_entity.id
_entity.type
_entity.pdbx_description
1 polymer ?
#
loop_
_entity_poly.entity_id
_entity_poly.type
_entity_poly.pdbx_seq_one_letter_code
_entity_poly.pdbx_strand_id
1 'polypeptide(L)'
;MSHSPDRMSSYRRHFEGGLSSASTLQVRVSSPSPTRGAVRHRSASFTRRARSGSRKSRMTSSVSMGALCLGMGLGVAGGAVDLDAAAAENQAFLSTRTSEKKEMVVLNDRLAVYIEKVRSLEQSNKLLEAEIDGIKSHHVKPSGLRLLYEDQLRELRRIADQMKVQRDLAVAAKDAMAGQLEMLKVKYEEAVEARKKAELEIEAFRPDVDAATSARIALEKRLENLEVELEFLQRIHKKEIEELMAQIYGSVAKVDVAFSLPDLASALKQIQAQYDSIAAQNLQEMDAWYKAKFQDLNKATSRHVETVRSVREEITAYKREIQNKQRELDALKNRNEALLLQIKEAQERYKREEEELQIRIETLKEELKSIKGKIALLLREYQDLLNVKMSLEIEITTYRKLIEGEDSRLSSMVSGLSLMSVSAGTVSSVFGAAAAQSGAVSSAASEKMLSSSTTVDHNHHESLEEFTHEQAVEMTERKTVLIS
;
A
#
# COMPACT_ATOMS: atom_id res chain seq x y z
N MET A 1 84.26 -2.88 31.81
CA MET A 1 83.54 -2.88 33.11
C MET A 1 82.91 -1.50 33.21
N SER A 2 81.60 -1.28 33.25
CA SER A 2 80.43 -1.99 33.79
C SER A 2 79.20 -1.45 33.02
N HIS A 3 78.30 -2.29 32.50
CA HIS A 3 76.94 -2.53 33.05
C HIS A 3 76.38 -1.36 33.91
N SER A 4 75.17 -0.83 33.73
CA SER A 4 73.93 -1.40 33.21
C SER A 4 72.90 -0.30 32.82
N PRO A 5 71.79 -0.67 32.15
CA PRO A 5 70.78 0.18 31.53
C PRO A 5 69.54 0.39 32.43
N ASP A 6 68.61 1.27 32.03
CA ASP A 6 67.15 1.05 32.09
C ASP A 6 66.34 2.32 31.82
N ARG A 7 65.54 2.31 30.75
CA ARG A 7 64.06 2.38 30.84
C ARG A 7 63.44 2.33 29.45
N MET A 8 62.97 1.13 29.11
CA MET A 8 61.92 0.91 28.13
C MET A 8 60.56 1.38 28.69
N SER A 9 59.70 1.92 27.83
CA SER A 9 58.23 1.83 27.93
C SER A 9 57.67 2.11 26.52
N SER A 10 57.34 1.12 25.68
CA SER A 10 56.32 0.07 25.73
C SER A 10 54.95 0.52 25.18
N TYR A 11 54.79 0.52 23.84
CA TYR A 11 53.58 0.01 23.19
C TYR A 11 53.79 -0.18 21.67
N ARG A 12 54.44 -1.27 21.27
CA ARG A 12 54.41 -1.72 19.87
C ARG A 12 54.41 -3.25 19.80
N ARG A 13 53.27 -3.77 19.36
CA ARG A 13 53.01 -5.11 18.79
C ARG A 13 52.99 -6.28 19.76
N HIS A 14 51.83 -6.92 19.89
CA HIS A 14 51.52 -8.32 19.57
C HIS A 14 49.99 -8.31 19.29
N PHE A 15 49.45 -8.88 18.21
CA PHE A 15 49.28 -10.31 17.98
C PHE A 15 49.22 -10.61 16.46
N GLU A 16 50.26 -11.28 15.96
CA GLU A 16 50.14 -12.19 14.82
C GLU A 16 50.93 -13.45 15.21
N GLY A 17 50.32 -14.62 15.06
CA GLY A 17 51.04 -15.88 15.10
C GLY A 17 50.37 -16.97 15.93
N GLY A 18 49.69 -17.88 15.24
CA GLY A 18 49.74 -19.30 15.57
C GLY A 18 48.41 -19.94 15.90
N LEU A 19 47.68 -20.38 14.86
CA LEU A 19 47.04 -21.71 14.85
C LEU A 19 46.98 -22.23 13.40
N SER A 20 47.87 -23.15 13.09
CA SER A 20 47.69 -24.15 12.03
C SER A 20 47.25 -25.44 12.68
N SER A 21 45.99 -25.87 12.48
CA SER A 21 45.65 -27.27 12.15
C SER A 21 44.16 -27.45 11.85
N ALA A 22 43.90 -28.13 10.72
CA ALA A 22 42.71 -28.90 10.34
C ALA A 22 41.32 -28.21 10.22
N SER A 23 40.90 -27.95 8.96
CA SER A 23 39.76 -28.68 8.37
C SER A 23 39.61 -28.28 6.89
N THR A 24 39.96 -29.21 6.01
CA THR A 24 39.67 -29.12 4.58
C THR A 24 38.18 -29.36 4.37
N LEU A 25 37.37 -28.30 4.33
CA LEU A 25 36.01 -28.35 3.80
C LEU A 25 35.95 -27.50 2.54
N GLN A 26 35.82 -28.19 1.43
CA GLN A 26 35.72 -27.60 0.10
C GLN A 26 34.45 -26.74 -0.02
N VAL A 27 34.64 -25.48 -0.38
CA VAL A 27 33.56 -24.62 -0.88
C VAL A 27 33.25 -25.06 -2.31
N ARG A 28 32.19 -25.85 -2.46
CA ARG A 28 31.55 -26.09 -3.76
C ARG A 28 30.93 -24.77 -4.24
N VAL A 29 31.58 -24.16 -5.23
CA VAL A 29 30.97 -23.13 -6.07
C VAL A 29 29.83 -23.80 -6.83
N SER A 30 28.59 -23.43 -6.52
CA SER A 30 27.41 -23.87 -7.27
C SER A 30 27.06 -22.78 -8.27
N SER A 31 27.07 -23.16 -9.53
CA SER A 31 26.82 -22.37 -10.73
C SER A 31 25.52 -21.55 -10.67
N PRO A 32 25.48 -20.33 -11.22
CA PRO A 32 24.23 -19.63 -11.48
C PRO A 32 23.55 -20.29 -12.70
N SER A 33 22.38 -20.89 -12.49
CA SER A 33 21.52 -21.30 -13.61
C SER A 33 20.73 -20.09 -14.13
N PRO A 34 20.53 -19.98 -15.46
CA PRO A 34 20.09 -18.75 -16.11
C PRO A 34 18.57 -18.55 -16.00
N THR A 35 18.15 -17.38 -15.50
CA THR A 35 16.77 -16.91 -15.67
C THR A 35 16.58 -16.40 -17.09
N ARG A 36 15.87 -17.21 -17.89
CA ARG A 36 15.40 -16.90 -19.23
C ARG A 36 14.40 -15.72 -19.16
N GLY A 37 14.92 -14.50 -19.34
CA GLY A 37 14.10 -13.30 -19.54
C GLY A 37 13.58 -13.26 -20.97
N ALA A 38 12.28 -13.48 -21.14
CA ALA A 38 11.57 -13.23 -22.39
C ALA A 38 10.97 -11.82 -22.36
N VAL A 39 11.35 -10.98 -23.30
CA VAL A 39 10.56 -9.81 -23.72
C VAL A 39 10.57 -9.78 -25.24
N ARG A 40 9.40 -10.01 -25.86
CA ARG A 40 8.81 -9.13 -26.89
C ARG A 40 7.44 -9.64 -27.36
N HIS A 41 6.51 -8.70 -27.28
CA HIS A 41 5.25 -8.49 -28.03
C HIS A 41 4.81 -9.54 -29.07
N ARG A 42 3.55 -9.98 -28.96
CA ARG A 42 2.49 -9.70 -29.96
C ARG A 42 1.14 -10.34 -29.56
N SER A 43 0.17 -9.45 -29.38
CA SER A 43 -1.17 -9.42 -29.98
C SER A 43 -2.20 -10.55 -29.78
N ALA A 44 -3.44 -10.08 -29.65
CA ALA A 44 -4.73 -10.75 -29.85
C ALA A 44 -5.32 -11.50 -28.64
N SER A 45 -5.80 -10.73 -27.67
CA SER A 45 -6.95 -11.15 -26.85
C SER A 45 -8.20 -10.50 -27.42
N PHE A 46 -9.00 -11.28 -28.14
CA PHE A 46 -10.42 -10.98 -28.32
C PHE A 46 -11.08 -11.15 -26.95
N THR A 47 -11.68 -10.08 -26.43
CA THR A 47 -12.96 -10.09 -25.70
C THR A 47 -13.19 -8.72 -25.08
N ARG A 48 -14.20 -8.02 -25.58
CA ARG A 48 -15.15 -7.19 -24.81
C ARG A 48 -16.15 -6.59 -25.80
N ARG A 49 -17.38 -7.09 -25.77
CA ARG A 49 -18.56 -6.27 -25.45
C ARG A 49 -19.81 -7.13 -25.55
N ALA A 50 -20.49 -7.23 -24.42
CA ALA A 50 -21.93 -7.40 -24.40
C ALA A 50 -22.56 -6.29 -25.24
N ARG A 51 -23.34 -6.66 -26.25
CA ARG A 51 -24.37 -5.81 -26.83
C ARG A 51 -25.72 -6.31 -26.34
N SER A 52 -26.35 -5.44 -25.58
CA SER A 52 -27.79 -5.27 -25.47
C SER A 52 -28.43 -5.10 -26.86
N GLY A 53 -29.66 -5.59 -26.98
CA GLY A 53 -30.70 -4.94 -27.79
C GLY A 53 -31.05 -5.61 -29.11
N SER A 54 -32.06 -6.48 -29.09
CA SER A 54 -33.07 -6.58 -30.17
C SER A 54 -34.17 -7.56 -29.71
N ARG A 55 -35.09 -7.07 -28.89
CA ARG A 55 -36.43 -7.66 -28.76
C ARG A 55 -37.14 -7.45 -30.10
N LYS A 56 -37.53 -8.52 -30.79
CA LYS A 56 -38.56 -8.41 -31.83
C LYS A 56 -39.92 -8.63 -31.16
N SER A 57 -40.70 -7.57 -31.13
CA SER A 57 -42.14 -7.60 -30.92
C SER A 57 -42.81 -8.33 -32.09
N ARG A 58 -43.78 -9.20 -31.81
CA ARG A 58 -44.91 -9.36 -32.72
C ARG A 58 -46.16 -8.96 -31.95
N MET A 59 -46.65 -7.79 -32.33
CA MET A 59 -47.87 -7.19 -31.81
C MET A 59 -49.08 -8.04 -32.20
N THR A 60 -49.98 -8.14 -31.25
CA THR A 60 -51.39 -8.37 -31.41
C THR A 60 -51.99 -7.33 -32.37
N SER A 61 -52.78 -7.74 -33.35
CA SER A 61 -53.75 -6.85 -33.99
C SER A 61 -55.06 -7.60 -34.18
N SER A 62 -56.01 -7.19 -33.37
CA SER A 62 -57.44 -7.41 -33.54
C SER A 62 -57.91 -6.64 -34.77
N VAL A 63 -58.62 -7.32 -35.68
CA VAL A 63 -59.46 -6.64 -36.67
C VAL A 63 -60.90 -7.05 -36.42
N SER A 64 -61.63 -6.12 -35.81
CA SER A 64 -63.08 -6.04 -35.86
C SER A 64 -63.48 -5.38 -37.18
N MET A 65 -64.28 -6.07 -37.99
CA MET A 65 -65.18 -5.47 -38.98
C MET A 65 -66.44 -6.34 -38.92
N GLY A 66 -67.59 -5.87 -38.46
CA GLY A 66 -68.18 -4.59 -38.83
C GLY A 66 -69.24 -4.89 -39.87
N ALA A 67 -70.49 -4.82 -39.43
CA ALA A 67 -71.70 -5.17 -40.16
C ALA A 67 -71.80 -4.49 -41.54
N LEU A 68 -72.35 -5.22 -42.51
CA LEU A 68 -73.02 -4.63 -43.66
C LEU A 68 -74.42 -5.23 -43.77
N CYS A 69 -75.38 -4.47 -43.24
CA CYS A 69 -76.80 -4.52 -43.56
C CYS A 69 -77.06 -3.44 -44.61
N LEU A 70 -77.47 -3.81 -45.81
CA LEU A 70 -78.09 -2.99 -46.87
C LEU A 70 -78.60 -4.02 -47.90
N GLY A 71 -79.82 -4.04 -48.41
CA GLY A 71 -81.01 -3.22 -48.27
C GLY A 71 -82.03 -3.79 -49.26
N MET A 72 -83.29 -3.94 -48.83
CA MET A 72 -84.43 -4.22 -49.71
C MET A 72 -84.70 -3.02 -50.64
N GLY A 73 -85.22 -3.28 -51.84
CA GLY A 73 -85.80 -2.26 -52.74
C GLY A 73 -85.79 -2.71 -54.20
N LEU A 74 -86.78 -3.48 -54.65
CA LEU A 74 -88.00 -3.02 -55.33
C LEU A 74 -87.72 -2.34 -56.69
N GLY A 75 -87.78 -3.14 -57.75
CA GLY A 75 -87.77 -2.69 -59.15
C GLY A 75 -88.72 -3.57 -59.96
N VAL A 76 -89.93 -3.06 -60.19
CA VAL A 76 -90.96 -3.63 -61.06
C VAL A 76 -90.58 -3.34 -62.52
N ALA A 77 -90.38 -4.37 -63.33
CA ALA A 77 -90.55 -4.31 -64.79
C ALA A 77 -90.87 -5.73 -65.30
N GLY A 78 -92.00 -5.85 -66.01
CA GLY A 78 -92.66 -7.10 -66.32
C GLY A 78 -91.86 -8.14 -67.11
N GLY A 79 -92.11 -9.39 -66.78
CA GLY A 79 -91.67 -10.58 -67.49
C GLY A 79 -92.05 -11.79 -66.63
N ALA A 80 -92.74 -12.78 -67.21
CA ALA A 80 -93.34 -13.90 -66.51
C ALA A 80 -92.39 -14.57 -65.50
N VAL A 81 -92.88 -14.75 -64.28
CA VAL A 81 -92.16 -15.39 -63.17
C VAL A 81 -92.13 -16.89 -63.44
N ASP A 82 -90.96 -17.42 -63.79
CA ASP A 82 -90.72 -18.86 -63.84
C ASP A 82 -90.28 -19.34 -62.45
N LEU A 83 -91.25 -19.76 -61.63
CA LEU A 83 -91.04 -20.21 -60.26
C LEU A 83 -90.22 -21.52 -60.16
N ASP A 84 -90.14 -22.30 -61.24
CA ASP A 84 -89.38 -23.56 -61.27
C ASP A 84 -87.88 -23.34 -61.46
N ALA A 85 -87.48 -22.30 -62.21
CA ALA A 85 -86.08 -21.92 -62.37
C ALA A 85 -85.46 -21.39 -61.06
N ALA A 86 -86.22 -20.57 -60.31
CA ALA A 86 -85.79 -20.06 -59.01
C ALA A 86 -85.75 -21.15 -57.91
N ALA A 87 -86.63 -22.16 -57.98
CA ALA A 87 -86.62 -23.29 -57.05
C ALA A 87 -85.42 -24.23 -57.29
N ALA A 88 -85.07 -24.48 -58.56
CA ALA A 88 -83.89 -25.26 -58.93
C ALA A 88 -82.58 -24.55 -58.51
N GLU A 89 -82.50 -23.23 -58.69
CA GLU A 89 -81.35 -22.44 -58.24
C GLU A 89 -81.21 -22.42 -56.71
N ASN A 90 -82.33 -22.35 -55.97
CA ASN A 90 -82.33 -22.41 -54.50
C ASN A 90 -81.98 -23.82 -53.96
N GLN A 91 -82.39 -24.89 -54.65
CA GLN A 91 -82.01 -26.26 -54.29
C GLN A 91 -80.51 -26.52 -54.57
N ALA A 92 -79.97 -25.97 -55.67
CA ALA A 92 -78.53 -25.98 -55.95
C ALA A 92 -77.74 -25.14 -54.92
N PHE A 93 -78.30 -24.02 -54.46
CA PHE A 93 -77.68 -23.21 -53.41
C PHE A 93 -77.69 -23.92 -52.03
N LEU A 94 -78.74 -24.67 -51.72
CA LEU A 94 -78.77 -25.50 -50.51
C LEU A 94 -77.80 -26.67 -50.58
N SER A 95 -77.60 -27.28 -51.76
CA SER A 95 -76.63 -28.36 -51.93
C SER A 95 -75.18 -27.86 -51.82
N THR A 96 -74.84 -26.70 -52.41
CA THR A 96 -73.52 -26.07 -52.23
C THR A 96 -73.29 -25.62 -50.79
N ARG A 97 -74.28 -25.01 -50.14
CA ARG A 97 -74.17 -24.62 -48.73
C ARG A 97 -74.03 -25.82 -47.79
N THR A 98 -74.66 -26.95 -48.11
CA THR A 98 -74.51 -28.18 -47.31
C THR A 98 -73.20 -28.90 -47.59
N SER A 99 -72.65 -28.83 -48.80
CA SER A 99 -71.29 -29.32 -49.08
C SER A 99 -70.23 -28.46 -48.40
N GLU A 100 -70.32 -27.13 -48.48
CA GLU A 100 -69.44 -26.19 -47.77
C GLU A 100 -69.50 -26.40 -46.25
N LYS A 101 -70.70 -26.62 -45.68
CA LYS A 101 -70.83 -26.95 -44.26
C LYS A 101 -70.13 -28.25 -43.89
N LYS A 102 -70.21 -29.29 -44.72
CA LYS A 102 -69.51 -30.57 -44.48
C LYS A 102 -68.00 -30.40 -44.56
N GLU A 103 -67.50 -29.62 -45.52
CA GLU A 103 -66.08 -29.29 -45.62
C GLU A 103 -65.59 -28.49 -44.40
N MET A 104 -66.39 -27.53 -43.92
CA MET A 104 -66.11 -26.80 -42.69
C MET A 104 -66.09 -27.70 -41.45
N VAL A 105 -66.96 -28.71 -41.38
CA VAL A 105 -66.94 -29.71 -40.31
C VAL A 105 -65.66 -30.55 -40.38
N VAL A 106 -65.29 -31.09 -41.55
CA VAL A 106 -64.05 -31.87 -41.73
C VAL A 106 -62.81 -31.03 -41.40
N LEU A 107 -62.80 -29.75 -41.79
CA LEU A 107 -61.72 -28.83 -41.47
C LEU A 107 -61.66 -28.55 -39.96
N ASN A 108 -62.80 -28.36 -39.30
CA ASN A 108 -62.88 -28.20 -37.85
C ASN A 108 -62.45 -29.46 -37.10
N ASP A 109 -62.82 -30.65 -37.55
CA ASP A 109 -62.38 -31.92 -36.96
C ASP A 109 -60.87 -32.07 -37.09
N ARG A 110 -60.30 -31.71 -38.25
CA ARG A 110 -58.86 -31.68 -38.44
C ARG A 110 -58.17 -30.64 -37.55
N LEU A 111 -58.76 -29.45 -37.36
CA LEU A 111 -58.27 -28.43 -36.43
C LEU A 111 -58.33 -28.92 -34.98
N ALA A 112 -59.38 -29.64 -34.58
CA ALA A 112 -59.49 -30.23 -33.25
C ALA A 112 -58.36 -31.23 -32.98
N VAL A 113 -58.06 -32.12 -33.95
CA VAL A 113 -56.92 -33.05 -33.86
C VAL A 113 -55.58 -32.30 -33.77
N TYR A 114 -55.40 -31.21 -34.52
CA TYR A 114 -54.19 -30.38 -34.39
C TYR A 114 -54.09 -29.71 -33.02
N ILE A 115 -55.20 -29.20 -32.47
CA ILE A 115 -55.22 -28.58 -31.14
C ILE A 115 -54.89 -29.62 -30.05
N GLU A 116 -55.44 -30.83 -30.14
CA GLU A 116 -55.10 -31.93 -29.23
C GLU A 116 -53.62 -32.31 -29.35
N LYS A 117 -53.08 -32.36 -30.58
CA LYS A 117 -51.65 -32.63 -30.79
C LYS A 117 -50.78 -31.53 -30.18
N VAL A 118 -51.12 -30.26 -30.39
CA VAL A 118 -50.41 -29.12 -29.79
C VAL A 118 -50.48 -29.21 -28.27
N ARG A 119 -51.63 -29.49 -27.67
CA ARG A 119 -51.77 -29.68 -26.22
C ARG A 119 -50.92 -30.82 -25.69
N SER A 120 -50.87 -31.97 -26.41
CA SER A 120 -50.03 -33.10 -26.02
C SER A 120 -48.53 -32.76 -26.07
N LEU A 121 -48.11 -31.97 -27.07
CA LEU A 121 -46.74 -31.51 -27.22
C LEU A 121 -46.37 -30.44 -26.19
N GLU A 122 -47.29 -29.54 -25.87
CA GLU A 122 -47.13 -28.56 -24.79
C GLU A 122 -47.01 -29.26 -23.44
N GLN A 123 -47.80 -30.30 -23.19
CA GLN A 123 -47.69 -31.11 -21.98
C GLN A 123 -46.35 -31.84 -21.92
N SER A 124 -45.90 -32.48 -23.01
CA SER A 124 -44.59 -33.14 -23.04
C SER A 124 -43.44 -32.16 -22.89
N ASN A 125 -43.52 -30.98 -23.51
CA ASN A 125 -42.49 -29.94 -23.37
C ASN A 125 -42.43 -29.41 -21.94
N LYS A 126 -43.57 -29.19 -21.27
CA LYS A 126 -43.60 -28.80 -19.86
C LYS A 126 -42.97 -29.84 -18.95
N LEU A 127 -43.18 -31.13 -19.23
CA LEU A 127 -42.53 -32.22 -18.47
C LEU A 127 -41.02 -32.23 -18.70
N LEU A 128 -40.56 -32.08 -19.94
CA LEU A 128 -39.13 -31.99 -20.26
C LEU A 128 -38.47 -30.75 -19.65
N GLU A 129 -39.15 -29.60 -19.64
CA GLU A 129 -38.69 -28.37 -18.96
C GLU A 129 -38.52 -28.61 -17.46
N ALA A 130 -39.50 -29.26 -16.81
CA ALA A 130 -39.42 -29.60 -15.39
C ALA A 130 -38.29 -30.59 -15.08
N GLU A 131 -38.07 -31.59 -15.94
CA GLU A 131 -36.96 -32.53 -15.81
C GLU A 131 -35.60 -31.83 -15.96
N ILE A 132 -35.48 -30.96 -16.96
CA ILE A 132 -34.28 -30.13 -17.18
C ILE A 132 -34.01 -29.25 -15.97
N ASP A 133 -35.03 -28.60 -15.41
CA ASP A 133 -34.88 -27.74 -14.24
C ASP A 133 -34.52 -28.55 -12.97
N GLY A 134 -35.07 -29.75 -12.82
CA GLY A 134 -34.69 -30.70 -11.78
C GLY A 134 -33.20 -31.07 -11.84
N ILE A 135 -32.73 -31.50 -13.02
CA ILE A 135 -31.33 -31.88 -13.26
C ILE A 135 -30.40 -30.67 -13.06
N LYS A 136 -30.74 -29.50 -13.59
CA LYS A 136 -29.96 -28.27 -13.37
C LYS A 136 -29.88 -27.92 -11.89
N SER A 137 -30.98 -28.01 -11.15
CA SER A 137 -30.98 -27.69 -9.71
C SER A 137 -30.09 -28.66 -8.89
N HIS A 138 -30.00 -29.92 -9.29
CA HIS A 138 -29.12 -30.91 -8.68
C HIS A 138 -27.64 -30.67 -9.00
N HIS A 139 -27.31 -30.24 -10.23
CA HIS A 139 -25.92 -29.94 -10.62
C HIS A 139 -25.44 -28.54 -10.18
N VAL A 140 -26.36 -27.60 -9.97
CA VAL A 140 -26.05 -26.25 -9.47
C VAL A 140 -25.77 -26.27 -7.97
N LYS A 141 -26.33 -27.23 -7.22
CA LYS A 141 -25.98 -27.43 -5.81
C LYS A 141 -24.66 -28.17 -5.73
N PRO A 142 -23.55 -27.53 -5.34
CA PRO A 142 -22.28 -28.24 -5.17
C PRO A 142 -22.48 -29.36 -4.15
N SER A 143 -22.07 -30.58 -4.51
CA SER A 143 -22.12 -31.72 -3.61
C SER A 143 -21.30 -31.42 -2.35
N GLY A 144 -21.69 -31.97 -1.19
CA GLY A 144 -20.99 -31.69 0.08
C GLY A 144 -19.49 -31.97 0.01
N LEU A 145 -19.07 -33.00 -0.73
CA LEU A 145 -17.67 -33.30 -0.97
C LEU A 145 -16.95 -32.21 -1.77
N ARG A 146 -17.59 -31.63 -2.79
CA ARG A 146 -17.04 -30.52 -3.56
C ARG A 146 -16.85 -29.28 -2.69
N LEU A 147 -17.79 -28.97 -1.80
CA LEU A 147 -17.67 -27.86 -0.85
C LEU A 147 -16.48 -28.05 0.10
N LEU A 148 -16.27 -29.25 0.64
CA LEU A 148 -15.13 -29.56 1.50
C LEU A 148 -13.79 -29.38 0.79
N TYR A 149 -13.66 -29.84 -0.46
CA TYR A 149 -12.46 -29.60 -1.24
C TYR A 149 -12.27 -28.13 -1.59
N GLU A 150 -13.35 -27.39 -1.90
CA GLU A 150 -13.29 -25.95 -2.12
C GLU A 150 -12.87 -25.19 -0.86
N ASP A 151 -13.33 -25.60 0.33
CA ASP A 151 -12.91 -25.06 1.63
C ASP A 151 -11.40 -25.33 1.88
N GLN A 152 -10.95 -26.57 1.72
CA GLN A 152 -9.54 -26.92 1.87
C GLN A 152 -8.64 -26.15 0.90
N LEU A 153 -9.09 -25.99 -0.34
CA LEU A 153 -8.34 -25.28 -1.38
C LEU A 153 -8.30 -23.76 -1.11
N ARG A 154 -9.36 -23.21 -0.49
CA ARG A 154 -9.37 -21.83 0.02
C ARG A 154 -8.39 -21.67 1.18
N GLU A 155 -8.35 -22.59 2.13
CA GLU A 155 -7.41 -22.52 3.25
C GLU A 155 -5.96 -22.65 2.79
N LEU A 156 -5.65 -23.58 1.89
CA LEU A 156 -4.32 -23.72 1.31
C LEU A 156 -3.89 -22.46 0.55
N ARG A 157 -4.81 -21.79 -0.16
CA ARG A 157 -4.52 -20.50 -0.81
C ARG A 157 -4.24 -19.41 0.21
N ARG A 158 -5.03 -19.33 1.28
CA ARG A 158 -4.82 -18.38 2.38
C ARG A 158 -3.45 -18.57 3.03
N ILE A 159 -3.07 -19.81 3.33
CA ILE A 159 -1.74 -20.15 3.87
C ILE A 159 -0.64 -19.76 2.88
N ALA A 160 -0.80 -20.08 1.59
CA ALA A 160 0.18 -19.73 0.57
C ALA A 160 0.36 -18.20 0.44
N ASP A 161 -0.72 -17.43 0.55
CA ASP A 161 -0.67 -15.97 0.49
C ASP A 161 -0.05 -15.37 1.77
N GLN A 162 -0.33 -15.94 2.95
CA GLN A 162 0.36 -15.56 4.19
C GLN A 162 1.86 -15.83 4.11
N MET A 163 2.27 -16.99 3.62
CA MET A 163 3.68 -17.33 3.41
C MET A 163 4.34 -16.41 2.38
N LYS A 164 3.60 -15.96 1.36
CA LYS A 164 4.10 -14.94 0.42
C LYS A 164 4.37 -13.62 1.12
N VAL A 165 3.41 -13.11 1.88
CA VAL A 165 3.57 -11.85 2.62
C VAL A 165 4.76 -11.95 3.58
N GLN A 166 4.88 -13.04 4.35
CA GLN A 166 6.01 -13.24 5.26
C GLN A 166 7.36 -13.27 4.54
N ARG A 167 7.44 -13.97 3.40
CA ARG A 167 8.66 -14.00 2.58
C ARG A 167 9.00 -12.61 2.05
N ASP A 168 8.01 -11.87 1.54
CA ASP A 168 8.24 -10.57 0.93
C ASP A 168 8.70 -9.55 1.99
N LEU A 169 8.13 -9.62 3.21
CA LEU A 169 8.60 -8.86 4.37
C LEU A 169 10.04 -9.23 4.76
N ALA A 170 10.37 -10.53 4.80
CA ALA A 170 11.72 -10.99 5.11
C ALA A 170 12.75 -10.55 4.06
N VAL A 171 12.37 -10.58 2.76
CA VAL A 171 13.22 -10.10 1.66
C VAL A 171 13.44 -8.60 1.79
N ALA A 172 12.38 -7.81 2.04
CA ALA A 172 12.51 -6.37 2.23
C ALA A 172 13.41 -6.03 3.43
N ALA A 173 13.28 -6.76 4.56
CA ALA A 173 14.16 -6.59 5.71
C ALA A 173 15.62 -6.94 5.39
N LYS A 174 15.85 -8.05 4.65
CA LYS A 174 17.18 -8.45 4.20
C LYS A 174 17.82 -7.40 3.27
N ASP A 175 17.05 -6.84 2.35
CA ASP A 175 17.54 -5.81 1.42
C ASP A 175 17.81 -4.48 2.14
N ALA A 176 16.98 -4.11 3.13
CA ALA A 176 17.23 -2.95 3.99
C ALA A 176 18.53 -3.11 4.80
N MET A 177 18.76 -4.29 5.41
CA MET A 177 20.00 -4.60 6.14
C MET A 177 21.22 -4.62 5.20
N ALA A 178 21.07 -5.17 4.00
CA ALA A 178 22.13 -5.14 2.98
C ALA A 178 22.48 -3.70 2.57
N GLY A 179 21.48 -2.84 2.39
CA GLY A 179 21.70 -1.41 2.12
C GLY A 179 22.43 -0.70 3.26
N GLN A 180 22.08 -1.00 4.52
CA GLN A 180 22.80 -0.47 5.69
C GLN A 180 24.26 -0.94 5.74
N LEU A 181 24.52 -2.22 5.47
CA LEU A 181 25.88 -2.74 5.41
C LEU A 181 26.70 -2.06 4.30
N GLU A 182 26.10 -1.84 3.13
CA GLU A 182 26.80 -1.17 2.03
C GLU A 182 27.15 0.28 2.36
N MET A 183 26.22 1.03 2.97
CA MET A 183 26.51 2.38 3.47
C MET A 183 27.65 2.40 4.51
N LEU A 184 27.70 1.39 5.39
CA LEU A 184 28.79 1.28 6.37
C LEU A 184 30.13 0.93 5.72
N LYS A 185 30.14 0.07 4.70
CA LYS A 185 31.35 -0.23 3.93
C LYS A 185 31.89 1.01 3.23
N VAL A 186 31.04 1.79 2.55
CA VAL A 186 31.45 3.04 1.89
C VAL A 186 32.07 4.01 2.90
N LYS A 187 31.42 4.23 4.04
CA LYS A 187 31.98 5.08 5.12
C LYS A 187 33.31 4.57 5.65
N TYR A 188 33.47 3.26 5.75
CA TYR A 188 34.72 2.63 6.17
C TYR A 188 35.83 2.86 5.12
N GLU A 189 35.53 2.67 3.85
CA GLU A 189 36.47 2.92 2.74
C GLU A 189 36.89 4.40 2.69
N GLU A 190 35.95 5.33 2.80
CA GLU A 190 36.22 6.77 2.90
C GLU A 190 37.14 7.09 4.09
N ALA A 191 36.89 6.51 5.27
CA ALA A 191 37.74 6.69 6.45
C ALA A 191 39.16 6.11 6.26
N VAL A 192 39.28 4.96 5.60
CA VAL A 192 40.58 4.36 5.25
C VAL A 192 41.33 5.24 4.26
N GLU A 193 40.67 5.78 3.24
CA GLU A 193 41.27 6.71 2.29
C GLU A 193 41.70 8.01 2.95
N ALA A 194 40.88 8.58 3.84
CA ALA A 194 41.23 9.77 4.61
C ALA A 194 42.46 9.52 5.50
N ARG A 195 42.52 8.34 6.16
CA ARG A 195 43.69 7.94 6.95
C ARG A 195 44.95 7.83 6.09
N LYS A 196 44.85 7.20 4.92
CA LYS A 196 45.99 7.10 3.98
C LYS A 196 46.46 8.48 3.51
N LYS A 197 45.54 9.40 3.19
CA LYS A 197 45.89 10.78 2.81
C LYS A 197 46.64 11.48 3.95
N ALA A 198 46.14 11.39 5.18
CA ALA A 198 46.82 11.95 6.35
C ALA A 198 48.20 11.30 6.61
N GLU A 199 48.33 9.98 6.45
CA GLU A 199 49.61 9.27 6.54
C GLU A 199 50.61 9.80 5.49
N LEU A 200 50.17 9.98 4.25
CA LEU A 200 51.00 10.54 3.17
C LEU A 200 51.40 12.00 3.44
N GLU A 201 50.50 12.82 3.98
CA GLU A 201 50.82 14.19 4.39
C GLU A 201 51.88 14.22 5.50
N ILE A 202 51.77 13.34 6.49
CA ILE A 202 52.79 13.19 7.55
C ILE A 202 54.14 12.76 6.96
N GLU A 203 54.14 11.80 6.03
CA GLU A 203 55.36 11.38 5.33
C GLU A 203 55.95 12.52 4.48
N ALA A 204 55.11 13.35 3.86
CA ALA A 204 55.53 14.51 3.09
C ALA A 204 56.14 15.64 3.96
N PHE A 205 55.65 15.84 5.19
CA PHE A 205 56.22 16.83 6.12
C PHE A 205 57.53 16.39 6.77
N ARG A 206 57.86 15.09 6.75
CA ARG A 206 59.08 14.55 7.34
C ARG A 206 60.37 15.21 6.80
N PRO A 207 60.60 15.31 5.47
CA PRO A 207 61.78 16.00 4.94
C PRO A 207 61.84 17.48 5.31
N ASP A 208 60.71 18.17 5.45
CA ASP A 208 60.69 19.58 5.86
C ASP A 208 61.15 19.75 7.32
N VAL A 209 60.75 18.83 8.21
CA VAL A 209 61.24 18.77 9.59
C VAL A 209 62.74 18.46 9.62
N ASP A 210 63.19 17.50 8.82
CA ASP A 210 64.63 17.16 8.71
C ASP A 210 65.44 18.35 8.15
N ALA A 211 64.90 19.09 7.17
CA ALA A 211 65.50 20.30 6.62
C ALA A 211 65.57 21.41 7.68
N ALA A 212 64.47 21.68 8.38
CA ALA A 212 64.43 22.68 9.45
C ALA A 212 65.38 22.35 10.61
N THR A 213 65.47 21.08 11.01
CA THR A 213 66.42 20.65 12.05
C THR A 213 67.87 20.78 11.58
N SER A 214 68.18 20.44 10.32
CA SER A 214 69.52 20.64 9.76
C SER A 214 69.91 22.12 9.69
N ALA A 215 68.97 23.00 9.31
CA ALA A 215 69.17 24.44 9.27
C ALA A 215 69.40 25.01 10.67
N ARG A 216 68.64 24.54 11.67
CA ARG A 216 68.83 24.90 13.09
C ARG A 216 70.24 24.55 13.54
N ILE A 217 70.68 23.32 13.31
CA ILE A 217 72.04 22.85 13.68
C ILE A 217 73.12 23.67 12.97
N ALA A 218 72.92 24.02 11.69
CA ALA A 218 73.88 24.83 10.95
C ALA A 218 73.99 26.26 11.52
N LEU A 219 72.88 26.86 11.96
CA LEU A 219 72.86 28.16 12.62
C LEU A 219 73.49 28.10 14.02
N GLU A 220 73.19 27.05 14.80
CA GLU A 220 73.81 26.80 16.11
C GLU A 220 75.34 26.74 15.98
N LYS A 221 75.88 25.98 15.02
CA LYS A 221 77.32 25.93 14.75
C LYS A 221 77.93 27.27 14.33
N ARG A 222 77.21 28.06 13.52
CA ARG A 222 77.68 29.40 13.13
C ARG A 222 77.73 30.34 14.33
N LEU A 223 76.74 30.23 15.21
CA LEU A 223 76.69 30.99 16.45
C LEU A 223 77.87 30.61 17.36
N GLU A 224 78.11 29.31 17.58
CA GLU A 224 79.26 28.82 18.35
C GLU A 224 80.60 29.31 17.76
N ASN A 225 80.76 29.27 16.42
CA ASN A 225 81.96 29.77 15.77
C ASN A 225 82.16 31.28 15.97
N LEU A 226 81.09 32.07 15.82
CA LEU A 226 81.13 33.52 16.03
C LEU A 226 81.44 33.87 17.49
N GLU A 227 80.93 33.11 18.45
CA GLU A 227 81.26 33.28 19.88
C GLU A 227 82.76 33.05 20.11
N VAL A 228 83.34 31.99 19.54
CA VAL A 228 84.78 31.71 19.63
C VAL A 228 85.62 32.81 18.97
N GLU A 229 85.22 33.31 17.80
CA GLU A 229 85.89 34.43 17.11
C GLU A 229 85.83 35.72 17.94
N LEU A 230 84.68 36.01 18.54
CA LEU A 230 84.48 37.19 19.38
C LEU A 230 85.36 37.11 20.63
N GLU A 231 85.42 35.96 21.30
CA GLU A 231 86.34 35.77 22.43
C GLU A 231 87.80 35.91 22.00
N PHE A 232 88.17 35.41 20.83
CA PHE A 232 89.52 35.53 20.29
C PHE A 232 89.90 36.99 20.02
N LEU A 233 89.02 37.74 19.35
CA LEU A 233 89.18 39.18 19.10
C LEU A 233 89.26 39.97 20.40
N GLN A 234 88.43 39.65 21.41
CA GLN A 234 88.53 40.27 22.72
C GLN A 234 89.88 39.98 23.39
N ARG A 235 90.41 38.76 23.27
CA ARG A 235 91.73 38.40 23.79
C ARG A 235 92.85 39.16 23.06
N ILE A 236 92.77 39.32 21.74
CA ILE A 236 93.73 40.11 20.95
C ILE A 236 93.66 41.57 21.35
N HIS A 237 92.49 42.20 21.31
CA HIS A 237 92.34 43.61 21.65
C HIS A 237 92.84 43.90 23.08
N LYS A 238 92.60 43.01 24.04
CA LYS A 238 93.16 43.16 25.39
C LYS A 238 94.69 43.21 25.37
N LYS A 239 95.34 42.30 24.62
CA LYS A 239 96.80 42.27 24.47
C LYS A 239 97.34 43.47 23.71
N GLU A 240 96.69 43.87 22.60
CA GLU A 240 97.08 45.06 21.84
C GLU A 240 96.95 46.33 22.67
N ILE A 241 95.90 46.45 23.50
CA ILE A 241 95.78 47.57 24.45
C ILE A 241 96.93 47.54 25.44
N GLU A 242 97.28 46.39 26.01
CA GLU A 242 98.42 46.25 26.92
C GLU A 242 99.75 46.62 26.24
N GLU A 243 99.98 46.16 25.00
CA GLU A 243 101.16 46.48 24.20
C GLU A 243 101.22 47.97 23.82
N LEU A 244 100.11 48.56 23.36
CA LEU A 244 100.02 49.98 23.05
C LEU A 244 100.19 50.84 24.30
N MET A 245 99.62 50.44 25.44
CA MET A 245 99.89 51.12 26.71
C MET A 245 101.38 51.04 27.06
N ALA A 246 102.03 49.89 26.90
CA ALA A 246 103.47 49.75 27.11
C ALA A 246 104.30 50.60 26.12
N GLN A 247 103.88 50.68 24.86
CA GLN A 247 104.48 51.56 23.85
C GLN A 247 104.23 53.04 24.15
N ILE A 248 103.07 53.44 24.67
CA ILE A 248 102.80 54.82 25.11
C ILE A 248 103.72 55.17 26.28
N TYR A 249 103.84 54.30 27.29
CA TYR A 249 104.81 54.48 28.36
C TYR A 249 106.26 54.53 27.84
N GLY A 250 106.59 53.82 26.76
CA GLY A 250 107.90 53.84 26.09
C GLY A 250 108.13 55.00 25.12
N SER A 251 107.08 55.57 24.53
CA SER A 251 107.13 56.60 23.46
C SER A 251 106.87 58.01 23.96
N VAL A 252 106.26 58.18 25.15
CA VAL A 252 106.27 59.47 25.89
C VAL A 252 107.71 59.96 26.17
N ALA A 253 108.71 59.09 25.99
CA ALA A 253 110.13 59.43 26.13
C ALA A 253 110.86 59.80 24.83
N LYS A 254 110.29 59.69 23.62
CA LYS A 254 111.04 59.94 22.38
C LYS A 254 110.19 60.51 21.23
N VAL A 255 110.64 61.68 20.78
CA VAL A 255 110.55 62.26 19.44
C VAL A 255 109.53 63.39 19.25
N ASP A 256 110.07 64.59 19.46
CA ASP A 256 109.69 65.87 18.89
C ASP A 256 109.96 65.94 17.36
N VAL A 257 109.01 66.58 16.67
CA VAL A 257 109.13 67.50 15.51
C VAL A 257 109.47 66.97 14.09
N ALA A 258 108.40 67.01 13.27
CA ALA A 258 108.20 67.61 11.94
C ALA A 258 109.17 67.37 10.76
N PHE A 259 108.61 66.88 9.65
CA PHE A 259 109.15 67.01 8.30
C PHE A 259 108.20 67.82 7.39
N SER A 260 108.82 68.57 6.48
CA SER A 260 108.23 69.55 5.56
C SER A 260 107.31 68.91 4.50
N LEU A 261 106.14 69.52 4.30
CA LEU A 261 105.14 69.13 3.29
C LEU A 261 105.49 69.69 1.89
N PRO A 262 105.66 68.83 0.87
CA PRO A 262 105.52 69.21 -0.54
C PRO A 262 104.04 69.45 -0.89
N ASP A 263 103.78 70.29 -1.89
CA ASP A 263 102.45 70.81 -2.32
C ASP A 263 101.27 69.82 -2.16
N LEU A 264 100.72 69.84 -0.95
CA LEU A 264 99.64 68.97 -0.50
C LEU A 264 98.27 69.53 -0.94
N ALA A 265 98.20 70.79 -1.37
CA ALA A 265 96.94 71.51 -1.52
C ALA A 265 96.13 71.02 -2.73
N SER A 266 96.77 70.64 -3.83
CA SER A 266 96.10 70.08 -5.02
C SER A 266 95.64 68.65 -4.79
N ALA A 267 96.50 67.80 -4.24
CA ALA A 267 96.15 66.44 -3.84
C ALA A 267 95.06 66.42 -2.75
N LEU A 268 95.14 67.32 -1.75
CA LEU A 268 94.10 67.49 -0.73
C LEU A 268 92.78 67.96 -1.33
N LYS A 269 92.77 68.90 -2.27
CA LYS A 269 91.53 69.34 -2.94
C LYS A 269 90.91 68.21 -3.79
N GLN A 270 91.73 67.41 -4.46
CA GLN A 270 91.25 66.30 -5.27
C GLN A 270 90.73 65.15 -4.40
N ILE A 271 91.42 64.86 -3.29
CA ILE A 271 90.97 63.93 -2.25
C ILE A 271 89.69 64.44 -1.58
N GLN A 272 89.60 65.74 -1.26
CA GLN A 272 88.41 66.37 -0.70
C GLN A 272 87.23 66.27 -1.66
N ALA A 273 87.42 66.56 -2.95
CA ALA A 273 86.38 66.39 -3.96
C ALA A 273 85.95 64.92 -4.13
N GLN A 274 86.87 63.97 -4.04
CA GLN A 274 86.54 62.53 -4.03
C GLN A 274 85.75 62.16 -2.78
N TYR A 275 86.13 62.64 -1.61
CA TYR A 275 85.40 62.42 -0.36
C TYR A 275 84.01 63.06 -0.39
N ASP A 276 83.88 64.28 -0.90
CA ASP A 276 82.59 64.96 -1.05
C ASP A 276 81.67 64.20 -2.02
N SER A 277 82.23 63.66 -3.12
CA SER A 277 81.49 62.81 -4.06
C SER A 277 81.06 61.48 -3.44
N ILE A 278 81.96 60.81 -2.70
CA ILE A 278 81.66 59.55 -2.02
C ILE A 278 80.64 59.78 -0.91
N ALA A 279 80.73 60.87 -0.16
CA ALA A 279 79.78 61.24 0.88
C ALA A 279 78.40 61.53 0.28
N ALA A 280 78.33 62.24 -0.85
CA ALA A 280 77.08 62.50 -1.56
C ALA A 280 76.45 61.21 -2.11
N GLN A 281 77.25 60.32 -2.71
CA GLN A 281 76.79 59.01 -3.18
C GLN A 281 76.30 58.13 -2.02
N ASN A 282 77.05 58.05 -0.93
CA ASN A 282 76.67 57.28 0.25
C ASN A 282 75.37 57.82 0.88
N LEU A 283 75.20 59.14 0.94
CA LEU A 283 73.95 59.75 1.39
C LEU A 283 72.78 59.35 0.48
N GLN A 284 72.95 59.41 -0.85
CA GLN A 284 71.91 59.03 -1.81
C GLN A 284 71.57 57.54 -1.74
N GLU A 285 72.58 56.67 -1.62
CA GLU A 285 72.42 55.22 -1.47
C GLU A 285 71.71 54.88 -0.16
N MET A 286 72.09 55.54 0.95
CA MET A 286 71.40 55.44 2.23
C MET A 286 69.93 55.85 2.10
N ASP A 287 69.65 56.99 1.47
CA ASP A 287 68.30 57.50 1.28
C ASP A 287 67.43 56.57 0.42
N ALA A 288 67.99 56.03 -0.66
CA ALA A 288 67.35 55.04 -1.51
C ALA A 288 67.12 53.72 -0.77
N TRP A 289 68.10 53.27 0.01
CA TRP A 289 68.02 52.05 0.82
C TRP A 289 66.95 52.18 1.90
N TYR A 290 66.88 53.30 2.62
CA TYR A 290 65.82 53.57 3.59
C TYR A 290 64.45 53.63 2.93
N LYS A 291 64.31 54.34 1.81
CA LYS A 291 63.04 54.39 1.06
C LYS A 291 62.59 52.99 0.62
N ALA A 292 63.49 52.18 0.08
CA ALA A 292 63.20 50.79 -0.28
C ALA A 292 62.78 49.96 0.93
N LYS A 293 63.50 50.09 2.06
CA LYS A 293 63.18 49.36 3.30
C LYS A 293 61.82 49.76 3.86
N PHE A 294 61.50 51.05 3.87
CA PHE A 294 60.18 51.55 4.27
C PHE A 294 59.08 51.05 3.34
N GLN A 295 59.30 51.06 2.03
CA GLN A 295 58.34 50.52 1.07
C GLN A 295 58.11 49.02 1.28
N ASP A 296 59.16 48.24 1.52
CA ASP A 296 59.04 46.80 1.77
C ASP A 296 58.30 46.51 3.08
N LEU A 297 58.59 47.24 4.16
CA LEU A 297 57.84 47.16 5.41
C LEU A 297 56.38 47.55 5.22
N ASN A 298 56.11 48.62 4.45
CA ASN A 298 54.75 49.06 4.18
C ASN A 298 53.97 48.04 3.33
N LYS A 299 54.60 47.45 2.30
CA LYS A 299 54.02 46.36 1.50
C LYS A 299 53.78 45.08 2.32
N ALA A 300 54.70 44.74 3.22
CA ALA A 300 54.51 43.60 4.12
C ALA A 300 53.33 43.84 5.07
N THR A 301 53.23 45.06 5.62
CA THR A 301 52.13 45.48 6.48
C THR A 301 50.80 45.48 5.73
N SER A 302 50.73 46.03 4.52
CA SER A 302 49.50 46.06 3.72
C SER A 302 49.01 44.64 3.38
N ARG A 303 49.91 43.74 2.96
CA ARG A 303 49.59 42.33 2.73
C ARG A 303 49.08 41.66 4.00
N HIS A 304 49.69 41.93 5.15
CA HIS A 304 49.23 41.36 6.41
C HIS A 304 47.83 41.87 6.80
N VAL A 305 47.53 43.14 6.54
CA VAL A 305 46.17 43.70 6.75
C VAL A 305 45.16 43.05 5.81
N GLU A 306 45.52 42.83 4.54
CA GLU A 306 44.67 42.15 3.56
C GLU A 306 44.39 40.69 3.94
N THR A 307 45.39 39.93 4.39
CA THR A 307 45.19 38.54 4.85
C THR A 307 44.34 38.47 6.12
N VAL A 308 44.54 39.38 7.06
CA VAL A 308 43.68 39.47 8.25
C VAL A 308 42.24 39.81 7.87
N ARG A 309 42.06 40.67 6.87
CA ARG A 309 40.73 41.01 6.35
C ARG A 309 40.07 39.82 5.67
N SER A 310 40.78 39.09 4.80
CA SER A 310 40.22 37.91 4.12
C SER A 310 39.80 36.83 5.12
N VAL A 311 40.65 36.53 6.11
CA VAL A 311 40.33 35.56 7.18
C VAL A 311 39.11 36.01 7.99
N ARG A 312 38.98 37.31 8.30
CA ARG A 312 37.78 37.84 8.97
C ARG A 312 36.53 37.65 8.11
N GLU A 313 36.61 37.91 6.81
CA GLU A 313 35.49 37.72 5.89
C GLU A 313 35.07 36.24 5.82
N GLU A 314 36.03 35.31 5.73
CA GLU A 314 35.80 33.86 5.79
C GLU A 314 35.14 33.43 7.12
N ILE A 315 35.64 33.91 8.27
CA ILE A 315 35.01 33.65 9.57
C ILE A 315 33.55 34.12 9.59
N THR A 316 33.26 35.30 9.04
CA THR A 316 31.86 35.76 8.96
C THR A 316 31.02 34.92 8.00
N ALA A 317 31.59 34.42 6.90
CA ALA A 317 30.92 33.54 5.96
C ALA A 317 30.56 32.21 6.63
N TYR A 318 31.52 31.54 7.28
CA TYR A 318 31.27 30.31 8.03
C TYR A 318 30.26 30.50 9.16
N LYS A 319 30.31 31.64 9.86
CA LYS A 319 29.29 31.96 10.88
C LYS A 319 27.88 32.06 10.30
N ARG A 320 27.72 32.67 9.12
CA ARG A 320 26.43 32.72 8.41
C ARG A 320 25.99 31.34 7.94
N GLU A 321 26.92 30.53 7.45
CA GLU A 321 26.65 29.15 7.02
C GLU A 321 26.19 28.28 8.19
N ILE A 322 26.87 28.34 9.33
CA ILE A 322 26.47 27.65 10.56
C ILE A 322 25.05 28.07 10.97
N GLN A 323 24.74 29.37 10.94
CA GLN A 323 23.39 29.84 11.25
C GLN A 323 22.35 29.35 10.24
N ASN A 324 22.67 29.31 8.95
CA ASN A 324 21.79 28.77 7.93
C ASN A 324 21.54 27.27 8.15
N LYS A 325 22.59 26.50 8.41
CA LYS A 325 22.48 25.07 8.72
C LYS A 325 21.70 24.80 10.00
N GLN A 326 21.85 25.65 11.01
CA GLN A 326 21.04 25.58 12.23
C GLN A 326 19.55 25.80 11.93
N ARG A 327 19.20 26.81 11.11
CA ARG A 327 17.81 27.05 10.68
C ARG A 327 17.25 25.90 9.84
N GLU A 328 18.05 25.34 8.93
CA GLU A 328 17.66 24.15 8.15
C GLU A 328 17.38 22.96 9.06
N LEU A 329 18.23 22.74 10.06
CA LEU A 329 18.08 21.68 11.05
C LEU A 329 16.80 21.87 11.88
N ASP A 330 16.54 23.07 12.37
CA ASP A 330 15.34 23.37 13.15
C ASP A 330 14.07 23.29 12.28
N ALA A 331 14.13 23.68 11.00
CA ALA A 331 13.02 23.49 10.05
C ALA A 331 12.72 22.01 9.80
N LEU A 332 13.76 21.17 9.66
CA LEU A 332 13.61 19.72 9.50
C LEU A 332 13.07 19.05 10.77
N LYS A 333 13.49 19.49 11.96
CA LYS A 333 12.91 19.05 13.24
C LYS A 333 11.43 19.38 13.32
N ASN A 334 11.04 20.63 13.05
CA ASN A 334 9.63 21.04 13.05
C ASN A 334 8.80 20.23 12.05
N ARG A 335 9.34 19.94 10.86
CA ARG A 335 8.68 19.07 9.88
C ARG A 335 8.54 17.64 10.39
N ASN A 336 9.56 17.10 11.06
CA ASN A 336 9.51 15.76 11.64
C ASN A 336 8.45 15.70 12.75
N GLU A 337 8.43 16.66 13.66
CA GLU A 337 7.41 16.77 14.72
C GLU A 337 6.00 16.86 14.15
N ALA A 338 5.78 17.69 13.10
CA ALA A 338 4.50 17.78 12.42
C ALA A 338 4.07 16.45 11.79
N LEU A 339 4.98 15.71 11.15
CA LEU A 339 4.70 14.38 10.61
C LEU A 339 4.39 13.35 11.71
N LEU A 340 5.11 13.39 12.84
CA LEU A 340 4.82 12.53 13.98
C LEU A 340 3.44 12.82 14.58
N LEU A 341 3.05 14.09 14.67
CA LEU A 341 1.70 14.48 15.10
C LEU A 341 0.64 13.98 14.12
N GLN A 342 0.84 14.13 12.81
CA GLN A 342 -0.08 13.60 11.79
C GLN A 342 -0.23 12.07 11.88
N ILE A 343 0.87 11.35 12.13
CA ILE A 343 0.82 9.89 12.33
C ILE A 343 0.03 9.54 13.60
N LYS A 344 0.24 10.25 14.71
CA LYS A 344 -0.51 10.03 15.95
C LYS A 344 -2.00 10.31 15.77
N GLU A 345 -2.36 11.43 15.14
CA GLU A 345 -3.74 11.77 14.83
C GLU A 345 -4.40 10.73 13.92
N ALA A 346 -3.69 10.24 12.89
CA ALA A 346 -4.18 9.17 12.03
C ALA A 346 -4.38 7.86 12.80
N GLN A 347 -3.44 7.49 13.69
CA GLN A 347 -3.57 6.32 14.55
C GLN A 347 -4.78 6.43 15.49
N GLU A 348 -4.99 7.60 16.10
CA GLU A 348 -6.15 7.85 16.97
C GLU A 348 -7.47 7.82 16.20
N ARG A 349 -7.51 8.33 14.95
CA ARG A 349 -8.67 8.19 14.07
C ARG A 349 -9.00 6.73 13.79
N TYR A 350 -8.01 5.93 13.38
CA TYR A 350 -8.23 4.50 13.12
C TYR A 350 -8.63 3.72 14.38
N LYS A 351 -8.08 4.06 15.55
CA LYS A 351 -8.50 3.45 16.81
C LYS A 351 -9.97 3.75 17.12
N ARG A 352 -10.41 5.01 16.94
CA ARG A 352 -11.82 5.38 17.12
C ARG A 352 -12.73 4.64 16.14
N GLU A 353 -12.35 4.56 14.86
CA GLU A 353 -13.10 3.79 13.86
C GLU A 353 -13.16 2.30 14.22
N GLU A 354 -12.08 1.73 14.75
CA GLU A 354 -12.05 0.34 15.22
C GLU A 354 -13.00 0.13 16.42
N GLU A 355 -12.97 1.02 17.41
CA GLU A 355 -13.86 1.01 18.57
C GLU A 355 -15.34 1.14 18.15
N GLU A 356 -15.66 2.05 17.23
CA GLU A 356 -17.01 2.22 16.68
C GLU A 356 -17.50 0.94 15.96
N LEU A 357 -16.65 0.32 15.14
CA LEU A 357 -16.96 -0.95 14.47
C LEU A 357 -17.14 -2.10 15.47
N GLN A 358 -16.32 -2.15 16.53
CA GLN A 358 -16.46 -3.14 17.60
C GLN A 358 -17.80 -2.98 18.32
N ILE A 359 -18.18 -1.75 18.70
CA ILE A 359 -19.49 -1.45 19.29
C ILE A 359 -20.61 -1.89 18.34
N ARG A 360 -20.51 -1.58 17.05
CA ARG A 360 -21.52 -1.99 16.07
C ARG A 360 -21.65 -3.51 15.99
N ILE A 361 -20.55 -4.25 15.98
CA ILE A 361 -20.54 -5.71 16.00
C ILE A 361 -21.22 -6.24 17.28
N GLU A 362 -20.95 -5.64 18.43
CA GLU A 362 -21.57 -6.01 19.70
C GLU A 362 -23.08 -5.80 19.68
N THR A 363 -23.56 -4.63 19.21
CA THR A 363 -25.00 -4.38 19.06
C THR A 363 -25.67 -5.41 18.15
N LEU A 364 -25.05 -5.77 17.02
CA LEU A 364 -25.59 -6.77 16.09
C LEU A 364 -25.59 -8.18 16.70
N LYS A 365 -24.58 -8.52 17.52
CA LYS A 365 -24.54 -9.78 18.26
C LYS A 365 -25.64 -9.85 19.31
N GLU A 366 -25.94 -8.75 20.00
CA GLU A 366 -27.03 -8.65 20.97
C GLU A 366 -28.40 -8.77 20.29
N GLU A 367 -28.62 -8.06 19.19
CA GLU A 367 -29.82 -8.19 18.36
C GLU A 367 -30.02 -9.63 17.90
N LEU A 368 -28.96 -10.30 17.42
CA LEU A 368 -29.02 -11.70 17.01
C LEU A 368 -29.38 -12.63 18.18
N LYS A 369 -28.82 -12.40 19.37
CA LYS A 369 -29.16 -13.16 20.59
C LYS A 369 -30.63 -12.96 20.98
N SER A 370 -31.10 -11.71 20.93
CA SER A 370 -32.50 -11.35 21.21
C SER A 370 -33.46 -12.05 20.26
N ILE A 371 -33.20 -12.01 18.95
CA ILE A 371 -34.04 -12.69 17.94
C ILE A 371 -34.03 -14.21 18.14
N LYS A 372 -32.87 -14.82 18.41
CA LYS A 372 -32.79 -16.26 18.73
C LYS A 372 -33.61 -16.60 19.97
N GLY A 373 -33.59 -15.77 21.00
CA GLY A 373 -34.43 -15.90 22.19
C GLY A 373 -35.92 -15.85 21.85
N LYS A 374 -36.34 -14.86 21.04
CA LYS A 374 -37.73 -14.75 20.56
C LYS A 374 -38.17 -15.98 19.76
N ILE A 375 -37.32 -16.50 18.88
CA ILE A 375 -37.61 -17.73 18.11
C ILE A 375 -37.78 -18.93 19.06
N ALA A 376 -36.91 -19.07 20.06
CA ALA A 376 -37.02 -20.16 21.03
C ALA A 376 -38.31 -20.08 21.86
N LEU A 377 -38.74 -18.88 22.25
CA LEU A 377 -40.02 -18.66 22.93
C LEU A 377 -41.20 -19.03 22.03
N LEU A 378 -41.23 -18.55 20.78
CA LEU A 378 -42.29 -18.88 19.82
C LEU A 378 -42.38 -20.40 19.61
N LEU A 379 -41.24 -21.09 19.44
CA LEU A 379 -41.22 -22.55 19.29
C LEU A 379 -41.82 -23.27 20.50
N ARG A 380 -41.59 -22.75 21.71
CA ARG A 380 -42.20 -23.29 22.93
C ARG A 380 -43.72 -23.05 22.94
N GLU A 381 -44.17 -21.85 22.63
CA GLU A 381 -45.60 -21.52 22.53
C GLU A 381 -46.32 -22.39 21.47
N TYR A 382 -45.68 -22.63 20.32
CA TYR A 382 -46.19 -23.56 19.30
C TYR A 382 -46.29 -25.00 19.82
N GLN A 383 -45.28 -25.48 20.54
CA GLN A 383 -45.32 -26.82 21.13
C GLN A 383 -46.43 -26.94 22.19
N ASP A 384 -46.61 -25.91 23.03
CA ASP A 384 -47.66 -25.88 24.05
C ASP A 384 -49.05 -25.86 23.40
N LEU A 385 -49.24 -25.07 22.34
CA LEU A 385 -50.49 -25.05 21.56
C LEU A 385 -50.76 -26.40 20.87
N LEU A 386 -49.71 -27.04 20.32
CA LEU A 386 -49.82 -28.37 19.74
C LEU A 386 -50.24 -29.40 20.80
N ASN A 387 -49.67 -29.33 22.01
CA ASN A 387 -50.05 -30.21 23.11
C ASN A 387 -51.54 -30.02 23.49
N VAL A 388 -52.02 -28.78 23.56
CA VAL A 388 -53.45 -28.48 23.79
C VAL A 388 -54.32 -29.04 22.66
N LYS A 389 -53.91 -28.84 21.40
CA LYS A 389 -54.62 -29.39 20.23
C LYS A 389 -54.72 -30.91 20.30
N MET A 390 -53.65 -31.61 20.67
CA MET A 390 -53.68 -33.06 20.86
C MET A 390 -54.60 -33.48 22.01
N SER A 391 -54.62 -32.74 23.12
CA SER A 391 -55.58 -32.99 24.22
C SER A 391 -57.02 -32.85 23.75
N LEU A 392 -57.33 -31.78 23.01
CA LEU A 392 -58.67 -31.55 22.44
C LEU A 392 -59.03 -32.62 21.39
N GLU A 393 -58.09 -33.08 20.57
CA GLU A 393 -58.32 -34.19 19.65
C GLU A 393 -58.69 -35.48 20.41
N ILE A 394 -58.00 -35.76 21.52
CA ILE A 394 -58.34 -36.88 22.40
C ILE A 394 -59.77 -36.70 22.95
N GLU A 395 -60.11 -35.52 23.49
CA GLU A 395 -61.46 -35.23 23.99
C GLU A 395 -62.53 -35.38 22.89
N ILE A 396 -62.30 -34.88 21.67
CA ILE A 396 -63.24 -35.07 20.56
C ILE A 396 -63.41 -36.56 20.24
N THR A 397 -62.33 -37.34 20.24
CA THR A 397 -62.44 -38.79 19.99
C THR A 397 -63.18 -39.52 21.12
N THR A 398 -63.03 -39.09 22.38
CA THR A 398 -63.79 -39.68 23.49
C THR A 398 -65.25 -39.28 23.43
N TYR A 399 -65.57 -38.01 23.14
CA TYR A 399 -66.94 -37.55 22.91
C TYR A 399 -67.60 -38.28 21.73
N ARG A 400 -66.90 -38.46 20.60
CA ARG A 400 -67.40 -39.25 19.46
C ARG A 400 -67.71 -40.69 19.84
N LYS A 401 -66.82 -41.37 20.58
CA LYS A 401 -67.05 -42.74 21.07
C LYS A 401 -68.26 -42.83 22.00
N LEU A 402 -68.48 -41.82 22.85
CA LEU A 402 -69.63 -41.79 23.75
C LEU A 402 -70.94 -41.61 22.98
N ILE A 403 -70.94 -40.74 21.97
CA ILE A 403 -72.07 -40.54 21.06
C ILE A 403 -72.33 -41.79 20.22
N GLU A 404 -71.31 -42.40 19.62
CA GLU A 404 -71.44 -43.67 18.90
C GLU A 404 -71.98 -44.79 19.81
N GLY A 405 -71.60 -44.80 21.09
CA GLY A 405 -72.17 -45.69 22.11
C GLY A 405 -73.65 -45.44 22.37
N GLU A 406 -74.07 -44.17 22.49
CA GLU A 406 -75.48 -43.79 22.64
C GLU A 406 -76.28 -44.06 21.35
N ASP A 407 -75.75 -43.74 20.17
CA ASP A 407 -76.36 -44.06 18.87
C ASP A 407 -76.47 -45.58 18.68
N SER A 408 -75.51 -46.38 19.17
CA SER A 408 -75.62 -47.85 19.18
C SER A 408 -76.73 -48.33 20.11
N ARG A 409 -76.91 -47.71 21.28
CA ARG A 409 -78.00 -48.01 22.22
C ARG A 409 -79.36 -47.58 21.67
N LEU A 410 -79.45 -46.38 21.10
CA LEU A 410 -80.66 -45.84 20.48
C LEU A 410 -81.00 -46.60 19.20
N SER A 411 -80.03 -46.93 18.35
CA SER A 411 -80.21 -47.79 17.18
C SER A 411 -80.61 -49.22 17.59
N SER A 412 -80.10 -49.74 18.70
CA SER A 412 -80.58 -50.99 19.32
C SER A 412 -82.03 -50.87 19.82
N MET A 413 -82.43 -49.75 20.41
CA MET A 413 -83.80 -49.51 20.87
C MET A 413 -84.77 -49.24 19.71
N VAL A 414 -84.33 -48.53 18.67
CA VAL A 414 -85.09 -48.25 17.44
C VAL A 414 -85.17 -49.52 16.57
N SER A 415 -84.13 -50.34 16.51
CA SER A 415 -84.19 -51.69 15.93
C SER A 415 -85.06 -52.63 16.77
N GLY A 416 -85.08 -52.46 18.09
CA GLY A 416 -86.01 -53.11 19.02
C GLY A 416 -87.47 -52.67 18.83
N LEU A 417 -87.70 -51.42 18.43
CA LEU A 417 -89.02 -50.87 18.09
C LEU A 417 -89.43 -51.21 16.64
N SER A 418 -88.46 -51.40 15.75
CA SER A 418 -88.66 -51.82 14.36
C SER A 418 -88.96 -53.32 14.21
N LEU A 419 -88.95 -54.09 15.31
CA LEU A 419 -89.37 -55.50 15.39
C LEU A 419 -90.90 -55.70 15.54
N MET A 420 -91.70 -54.64 15.42
CA MET A 420 -93.17 -54.71 15.32
C MET A 420 -93.72 -54.40 13.90
N SER A 421 -92.92 -54.57 12.84
CA SER A 421 -93.45 -54.56 11.47
C SER A 421 -92.72 -55.52 10.51
N VAL A 422 -93.26 -56.75 10.42
CA VAL A 422 -93.48 -57.57 9.20
C VAL A 422 -92.28 -57.84 8.25
N SER A 423 -91.68 -59.03 8.43
CA SER A 423 -91.26 -60.08 7.46
C SER A 423 -90.83 -59.72 6.02
N ALA A 424 -89.62 -60.20 5.62
CA ALA A 424 -89.41 -61.30 4.64
C ALA A 424 -87.96 -61.38 4.07
N GLY A 425 -87.39 -62.60 4.02
CA GLY A 425 -86.36 -63.07 3.05
C GLY A 425 -84.87 -62.94 3.46
N THR A 426 -84.17 -63.97 3.97
CA THR A 426 -83.33 -64.99 3.27
C THR A 426 -82.14 -64.38 2.47
N VAL A 427 -80.84 -64.72 2.56
CA VAL A 427 -80.00 -65.91 2.83
C VAL A 427 -78.54 -65.43 3.09
N SER A 428 -77.78 -65.92 4.08
CA SER A 428 -76.83 -67.07 4.12
C SER A 428 -75.34 -66.82 3.75
N SER A 429 -74.47 -67.55 4.48
CA SER A 429 -73.03 -67.86 4.35
C SER A 429 -72.00 -66.85 4.91
N VAL A 430 -70.91 -67.17 5.63
CA VAL A 430 -70.31 -68.28 6.43
C VAL A 430 -68.78 -68.22 6.19
N PHE A 431 -67.98 -68.40 7.26
CA PHE A 431 -66.50 -68.62 7.32
C PHE A 431 -65.58 -67.41 7.01
N GLY A 432 -64.41 -67.23 7.64
CA GLY A 432 -63.60 -68.12 8.46
C GLY A 432 -62.39 -67.38 9.07
N ALA A 433 -61.58 -68.13 9.80
CA ALA A 433 -60.65 -67.70 10.84
C ALA A 433 -59.23 -67.28 10.40
N ALA A 434 -58.48 -66.83 11.41
CA ALA A 434 -57.03 -67.03 11.64
C ALA A 434 -56.02 -65.92 11.24
N ALA A 435 -55.50 -65.28 12.29
CA ALA A 435 -54.09 -65.21 12.71
C ALA A 435 -52.96 -64.74 11.75
N ALA A 436 -52.29 -63.69 12.22
CA ALA A 436 -50.83 -63.50 12.37
C ALA A 436 -49.93 -63.43 11.12
N GLN A 437 -49.32 -62.26 10.92
CA GLN A 437 -47.86 -61.97 10.85
C GLN A 437 -47.65 -60.59 10.20
N SER A 438 -47.16 -59.60 10.96
CA SER A 438 -45.77 -59.12 11.00
C SER A 438 -45.28 -58.41 9.73
N GLY A 439 -44.76 -57.19 9.88
CA GLY A 439 -43.78 -56.64 8.92
C GLY A 439 -43.98 -55.18 8.55
N ALA A 440 -43.38 -54.31 9.37
CA ALA A 440 -42.92 -52.94 9.12
C ALA A 440 -43.09 -52.30 7.73
N VAL A 441 -43.61 -51.07 7.72
CA VAL A 441 -43.13 -50.04 6.78
C VAL A 441 -43.09 -48.67 7.46
N SER A 442 -41.91 -48.08 7.43
CA SER A 442 -41.60 -46.69 7.73
C SER A 442 -42.15 -45.74 6.67
N SER A 443 -42.75 -44.61 7.06
CA SER A 443 -42.76 -43.42 6.21
C SER A 443 -42.74 -42.14 7.07
N ALA A 444 -41.61 -41.43 6.98
CA ALA A 444 -41.44 -40.08 7.44
C ALA A 444 -41.75 -39.09 6.31
N ALA A 445 -42.42 -38.01 6.74
CA ALA A 445 -42.63 -36.68 6.17
C ALA A 445 -41.70 -36.18 5.04
N SER A 446 -42.22 -35.37 4.12
CA SER A 446 -42.42 -33.90 4.29
C SER A 446 -43.01 -33.31 3.00
N GLU A 447 -44.13 -32.58 3.10
CA GLU A 447 -44.25 -31.10 3.18
C GLU A 447 -44.14 -30.34 1.84
N LYS A 448 -45.11 -29.43 1.67
CA LYS A 448 -45.19 -28.41 0.63
C LYS A 448 -45.58 -27.09 1.30
N MET A 449 -44.77 -26.04 1.07
CA MET A 449 -45.19 -24.64 0.77
C MET A 449 -45.83 -23.84 1.94
N LEU A 450 -45.81 -22.50 2.04
CA LEU A 450 -45.48 -21.38 1.15
C LEU A 450 -45.26 -20.08 2.00
N SER A 451 -44.77 -19.05 1.30
CA SER A 451 -44.46 -17.63 1.58
C SER A 451 -45.49 -16.69 2.25
N SER A 452 -45.00 -15.55 2.76
CA SER A 452 -45.45 -14.13 2.52
C SER A 452 -44.69 -13.16 3.48
N SER A 453 -43.96 -12.11 3.06
CA SER A 453 -44.31 -10.80 2.46
C SER A 453 -44.51 -9.64 3.48
N THR A 454 -43.50 -8.77 3.56
CA THR A 454 -43.49 -7.28 3.59
C THR A 454 -44.34 -6.47 4.60
N THR A 455 -43.69 -5.50 5.28
CA THR A 455 -44.03 -4.06 5.23
C THR A 455 -42.92 -3.20 5.84
N VAL A 456 -42.76 -2.02 5.27
CA VAL A 456 -41.74 -0.97 5.49
C VAL A 456 -42.41 0.17 6.24
N ASP A 457 -41.72 0.80 7.20
CA ASP A 457 -41.99 2.18 7.60
C ASP A 457 -40.70 3.02 7.56
N HIS A 458 -40.82 4.16 6.89
CA HIS A 458 -39.82 5.22 6.71
C HIS A 458 -40.02 6.28 7.81
N ASN A 459 -38.94 6.72 8.45
CA ASN A 459 -38.79 8.10 8.91
C ASN A 459 -37.31 8.42 9.21
N HIS A 460 -36.97 9.70 9.01
CA HIS A 460 -35.67 10.39 9.19
C HIS A 460 -34.88 10.67 7.91
N HIS A 461 -35.31 11.71 7.20
CA HIS A 461 -34.51 12.44 6.22
C HIS A 461 -34.62 13.94 6.56
N GLU A 462 -33.84 14.43 7.53
CA GLU A 462 -33.80 15.87 7.85
C GLU A 462 -32.47 16.38 8.43
N SER A 463 -31.40 15.57 8.46
CA SER A 463 -30.13 15.93 9.12
C SER A 463 -28.96 16.18 8.17
N LEU A 464 -29.20 16.28 6.86
CA LEU A 464 -28.13 16.42 5.85
C LEU A 464 -28.00 17.83 5.24
N GLU A 465 -28.88 18.78 5.56
CA GLU A 465 -28.79 20.14 5.00
C GLU A 465 -28.06 21.13 5.93
N GLU A 466 -28.05 20.93 7.25
CA GLU A 466 -27.35 21.85 8.18
C GLU A 466 -25.82 21.77 8.08
N PHE A 467 -25.24 20.61 7.74
CA PHE A 467 -23.78 20.44 7.69
C PHE A 467 -23.12 21.12 6.47
N THR A 468 -23.90 21.41 5.42
CA THR A 468 -23.37 22.06 4.21
C THR A 468 -23.30 23.57 4.33
N HIS A 469 -24.10 24.17 5.22
CA HIS A 469 -24.12 25.62 5.38
C HIS A 469 -23.01 26.12 6.31
N GLU A 470 -22.65 25.36 7.34
CA GLU A 470 -21.58 25.68 8.29
C GLU A 470 -20.19 25.71 7.63
N GLN A 471 -19.93 24.77 6.70
CA GLN A 471 -18.66 24.70 5.97
C GLN A 471 -18.49 25.84 4.94
N ALA A 472 -19.60 26.43 4.48
CA ALA A 472 -19.57 27.57 3.57
C ALA A 472 -19.29 28.90 4.30
N VAL A 473 -19.78 29.06 5.53
CA VAL A 473 -19.57 30.26 6.35
C VAL A 473 -18.12 30.34 6.85
N GLU A 474 -17.52 29.21 7.24
CA GLU A 474 -16.12 29.16 7.71
C GLU A 474 -15.10 29.49 6.58
N MET A 475 -15.46 29.19 5.32
CA MET A 475 -14.62 29.50 4.15
C MET A 475 -14.72 30.97 3.71
N THR A 476 -15.79 31.69 4.07
CA THR A 476 -15.91 33.12 3.81
C THR A 476 -15.15 33.98 4.84
N GLU A 477 -15.08 33.55 6.10
CA GLU A 477 -14.34 34.28 7.14
C GLU A 477 -12.82 34.19 6.96
N ARG A 478 -12.30 33.10 6.40
CA ARG A 478 -10.86 32.98 6.09
C ARG A 478 -10.41 33.82 4.89
N LYS A 479 -11.33 34.35 4.09
CA LYS A 479 -11.01 35.21 2.94
C LYS A 479 -11.02 36.71 3.26
N THR A 480 -11.70 37.14 4.31
CA THR A 480 -11.73 38.55 4.73
C THR A 480 -10.52 38.93 5.59
N VAL A 481 -9.92 37.99 6.32
CA VAL A 481 -8.72 38.24 7.16
C VAL A 481 -7.42 38.37 6.35
N LEU A 482 -7.42 38.03 5.06
CA LEU A 482 -6.25 38.15 4.17
C LEU A 482 -6.23 39.44 3.33
N ILE A 483 -7.20 40.36 3.51
CA ILE A 483 -7.27 41.63 2.75
C ILE A 483 -7.50 42.83 3.71
N SER A 484 -6.82 42.89 4.85
CA SER A 484 -6.81 44.08 5.73
C SER A 484 -5.41 44.47 6.12
#